data_AF-A0A845G2E8-F1
#
_entry.id   AF-A0A845G2E8-F1
#
_cell.length_a   1.000
_cell.length_b   1.000
_cell.length_c   1.000
_cell.angle_alpha   90.00
_cell.angle_beta   90.00
_cell.angle_gamma   90.00
#
_symmetry.space_group_name_H-M   'P 1'
#
loop_
_entity.id
_entity.type
_entity.pdbx_description
1 polymer ?
#
loop_
_entity_poly.entity_id
_entity_poly.type
_entity_poly.pdbx_seq_one_letter_code
_entity_poly.pdbx_strand_id
1 'polypeptide(L)'
;MISRLVASILLIISIAFAPVVHAIDSNYPDRKAIVLNTCPLVQLSDFSFGNKYADRRNRFEQNLSWKNTGPQPLSAFEIVVLKYDAFDQRLIGSRWVITGHNSADWEPLAPEQASSDGTIGYGTEEVFTAIAYVRAARLADGTVWRVSEAQLINDLKKVAPGIKDFGSTKPDPKPQKNE
;
A
#
# COMPACT_ATOMS: atom_id res chain seq x y z
N MET A 1 -55.32 -51.45 37.27
CA MET A 1 -53.91 -51.27 37.66
C MET A 1 -53.20 -50.66 36.46
N ILE A 2 -52.97 -49.33 36.49
CA ILE A 2 -52.54 -48.53 35.33
C ILE A 2 -51.02 -48.34 35.45
N SER A 3 -50.24 -48.87 34.50
CA SER A 3 -48.80 -48.59 34.42
C SER A 3 -48.55 -47.61 33.27
N ARG A 4 -48.11 -46.40 33.62
CA ARG A 4 -47.76 -45.33 32.67
C ARG A 4 -46.30 -45.50 32.25
N LEU A 5 -46.05 -45.74 30.97
CA LEU A 5 -44.72 -45.56 30.38
C LEU A 5 -44.49 -44.05 30.18
N VAL A 6 -43.46 -43.51 30.82
CA VAL A 6 -42.93 -42.17 30.54
C VAL A 6 -41.73 -42.35 29.62
N ALA A 7 -41.89 -41.99 28.34
CA ALA A 7 -40.79 -41.99 27.38
C ALA A 7 -40.05 -40.64 27.47
N SER A 8 -38.83 -40.66 28.00
CA SER A 8 -37.92 -39.51 28.03
C SER A 8 -37.36 -39.24 26.63
N ILE A 9 -37.74 -38.12 26.03
CA ILE A 9 -37.18 -37.64 24.76
C ILE A 9 -35.84 -36.96 25.05
N LEU A 10 -34.73 -37.57 24.62
CA LEU A 10 -33.41 -36.94 24.60
C LEU A 10 -33.34 -35.99 23.40
N LEU A 11 -33.28 -34.69 23.66
CA LEU A 11 -33.05 -33.66 22.65
C LEU A 11 -31.53 -33.54 22.39
N ILE A 12 -31.07 -34.09 21.27
CA ILE A 12 -29.68 -33.90 20.82
C ILE A 12 -29.59 -32.54 20.13
N ILE A 13 -29.00 -31.56 20.81
CA ILE A 13 -28.69 -30.24 20.24
C ILE A 13 -27.41 -30.39 19.42
N SER A 14 -27.55 -30.58 18.11
CA SER A 14 -26.44 -30.53 17.16
C SER A 14 -25.98 -29.09 16.99
N ILE A 15 -24.93 -28.69 17.72
CA ILE A 15 -24.25 -27.41 17.50
C ILE A 15 -23.48 -27.53 16.18
N ALA A 16 -24.08 -27.05 15.10
CA ALA A 16 -23.41 -26.91 13.82
C ALA A 16 -22.36 -25.79 13.92
N PHE A 17 -21.11 -26.16 14.19
CA PHE A 17 -19.99 -25.26 14.01
C PHE A 17 -19.78 -25.08 12.50
N ALA A 18 -20.31 -24.00 11.93
CA ALA A 18 -19.90 -23.58 10.60
C ALA A 18 -18.40 -23.26 10.65
N PRO A 19 -17.56 -23.87 9.79
CA PRO A 19 -16.16 -23.50 9.73
C PRO A 19 -16.09 -22.04 9.26
N VAL A 20 -15.63 -21.17 10.16
CA VAL A 20 -15.24 -19.81 9.79
C VAL A 20 -13.95 -19.95 9.00
N VAL A 21 -14.08 -20.03 7.67
CA VAL A 21 -12.94 -19.90 6.76
C VAL A 21 -12.51 -18.44 6.83
N HIS A 22 -11.64 -18.12 7.79
CA HIS A 22 -10.83 -16.92 7.69
C HIS A 22 -9.94 -17.11 6.46
N ALA A 23 -10.10 -16.24 5.46
CA ALA A 23 -9.05 -16.09 4.46
C ALA A 23 -7.75 -15.83 5.23
N ILE A 24 -6.81 -16.76 5.16
CA ILE A 24 -5.48 -16.57 5.73
C ILE A 24 -4.84 -15.52 4.83
N ASP A 25 -4.97 -14.26 5.21
CA ASP A 25 -4.20 -13.18 4.61
C ASP A 25 -2.72 -13.51 4.87
N SER A 26 -2.03 -14.00 3.85
CA SER A 26 -0.60 -14.38 3.89
C SER A 26 0.30 -13.15 4.01
N ASN A 27 0.17 -12.42 5.12
CA ASN A 27 0.90 -11.20 5.42
C ASN A 27 1.66 -11.35 6.74
N TYR A 28 2.79 -10.67 6.84
CA TYR A 28 3.40 -10.42 8.15
C TYR A 28 2.44 -9.57 9.00
N PRO A 29 2.13 -10.00 10.24
CA PRO A 29 1.23 -9.27 11.13
C PRO A 29 1.82 -7.92 11.57
N ASP A 30 3.14 -7.82 11.58
CA ASP A 30 3.95 -6.68 12.02
C ASP A 30 4.61 -5.91 10.86
N ARG A 31 4.12 -6.10 9.63
CA ARG A 31 4.58 -5.35 8.46
C ARG A 31 4.48 -3.84 8.67
N LYS A 32 5.42 -3.10 8.08
CA LYS A 32 5.56 -1.66 8.29
C LYS A 32 5.27 -0.89 7.00
N ALA A 33 4.13 -0.22 6.96
CA ALA A 33 3.82 0.76 5.93
C ALA A 33 4.22 2.15 6.41
N ILE A 34 5.22 2.74 5.77
CA ILE A 34 5.81 4.03 6.16
C ILE A 34 5.55 5.05 5.06
N VAL A 35 5.12 6.23 5.46
CA VAL A 35 5.04 7.40 4.60
C VAL A 35 6.19 8.34 4.91
N LEU A 36 6.89 8.79 3.88
CA LEU A 36 7.96 9.77 3.98
C LEU A 36 7.60 11.05 3.19
N ASN A 37 7.14 12.06 3.93
CA ASN A 37 6.69 13.35 3.38
C ASN A 37 7.85 14.34 3.19
N THR A 38 8.64 14.13 2.14
CA THR A 38 9.73 15.06 1.73
C THR A 38 9.26 16.15 0.76
N CYS A 39 8.11 15.97 0.11
CA CYS A 39 7.57 16.93 -0.83
C CYS A 39 6.80 18.03 -0.09
N PRO A 40 7.05 19.33 -0.36
CA PRO A 40 6.30 20.40 0.27
C PRO A 40 4.90 20.62 -0.34
N LEU A 41 4.63 20.01 -1.51
CA LEU A 41 3.42 20.22 -2.28
C LEU A 41 2.38 19.11 -2.09
N VAL A 42 2.84 17.92 -1.68
CA VAL A 42 1.99 16.72 -1.56
C VAL A 42 2.26 16.08 -0.21
N GLN A 43 1.21 15.93 0.58
CA GLN A 43 1.22 15.16 1.81
C GLN A 43 0.58 13.81 1.55
N LEU A 44 1.37 12.75 1.69
CA LEU A 44 0.94 11.36 1.66
C LEU A 44 0.39 10.93 3.03
N SER A 45 -0.57 10.01 3.03
CA SER A 45 -1.24 9.46 4.22
C SER A 45 -1.86 8.09 3.93
N ASP A 46 -2.30 7.39 4.97
CA ASP A 46 -3.03 6.11 4.89
C ASP A 46 -2.38 5.03 4.01
N PHE A 47 -1.05 5.00 3.96
CA PHE A 47 -0.33 3.99 3.19
C PHE A 47 -0.57 2.61 3.80
N SER A 48 -1.01 1.67 2.97
CA SER A 48 -1.15 0.27 3.33
C SER A 48 -0.75 -0.63 2.17
N PHE A 49 -0.31 -1.83 2.51
CA PHE A 49 -0.03 -2.88 1.53
C PHE A 49 -0.33 -4.26 2.12
N GLY A 50 -0.47 -5.25 1.26
CA GLY A 50 -0.54 -6.66 1.65
C GLY A 50 -1.03 -7.58 0.55
N ASN A 51 -0.74 -8.87 0.75
CA ASN A 51 -1.32 -9.97 0.01
C ASN A 51 -2.80 -10.11 0.37
N LYS A 52 -3.66 -10.27 -0.64
CA LYS A 52 -5.08 -10.58 -0.47
C LYS A 52 -5.46 -11.74 -1.38
N TYR A 53 -6.37 -12.57 -0.89
CA TYR A 53 -7.06 -13.54 -1.73
C TYR A 53 -8.39 -12.94 -2.19
N ALA A 54 -8.49 -12.60 -3.47
CA ALA A 54 -9.67 -12.00 -4.08
C ALA A 54 -9.84 -12.50 -5.51
N ASP A 55 -11.08 -12.60 -6.00
CA ASP A 55 -11.37 -13.05 -7.36
C ASP A 55 -10.74 -14.41 -7.72
N ARG A 56 -10.69 -15.32 -6.72
CA ARG A 56 -10.08 -16.66 -6.80
C ARG A 56 -8.58 -16.65 -7.10
N ARG A 57 -7.87 -15.56 -6.82
CA ARG A 57 -6.42 -15.43 -7.04
C ARG A 57 -5.76 -14.67 -5.88
N ASN A 58 -4.50 -14.97 -5.65
CA ASN A 58 -3.66 -14.14 -4.79
C ASN A 58 -3.22 -12.90 -5.56
N ARG A 59 -3.30 -11.75 -4.89
CA ARG A 59 -2.82 -10.48 -5.41
C ARG A 59 -2.14 -9.68 -4.32
N PHE A 60 -1.13 -8.90 -4.68
CA PHE A 60 -0.51 -7.93 -3.80
C PHE A 60 -1.16 -6.57 -4.03
N GLU A 61 -1.78 -6.01 -3.01
CA GLU A 61 -2.40 -4.69 -3.07
C GLU A 61 -1.57 -3.66 -2.34
N GLN A 62 -1.63 -2.44 -2.84
CA GLN A 62 -1.07 -1.25 -2.22
C GLN A 62 -2.11 -0.14 -2.34
N ASN A 63 -2.40 0.59 -1.25
CA ASN A 63 -3.33 1.72 -1.24
C ASN A 63 -2.68 2.91 -0.55
N LEU A 64 -2.95 4.11 -1.05
CA LEU A 64 -2.34 5.33 -0.55
C LEU A 64 -3.29 6.52 -0.75
N SER A 65 -3.33 7.40 0.24
CA SER A 65 -4.02 8.69 0.18
C SER A 65 -3.02 9.84 0.06
N TRP A 66 -3.44 10.94 -0.54
CA TRP A 66 -2.64 12.15 -0.63
C TRP A 66 -3.50 13.41 -0.59
N LYS A 67 -2.87 14.52 -0.21
CA LYS A 67 -3.44 15.86 -0.21
C LYS A 67 -2.49 16.84 -0.88
N ASN A 68 -3.03 17.75 -1.71
CA ASN A 68 -2.30 18.91 -2.18
C ASN A 68 -2.18 19.93 -1.04
N THR A 69 -0.96 20.17 -0.55
CA THR A 69 -0.65 21.18 0.49
C THR A 69 0.03 22.41 -0.10
N GLY A 70 0.23 22.42 -1.43
CA GLY A 70 0.80 23.54 -2.15
C GLY A 70 -0.24 24.63 -2.45
N PRO A 71 0.22 25.84 -2.78
CA PRO A 71 -0.67 26.97 -3.11
C PRO A 71 -1.28 26.88 -4.52
N GLN A 72 -0.85 25.92 -5.35
CA GLN A 72 -1.25 25.78 -6.75
C GLN A 72 -1.80 24.38 -7.04
N PRO A 73 -2.67 24.22 -8.05
CA PRO A 73 -3.10 22.89 -8.50
C PRO A 73 -1.93 22.04 -8.99
N LEU A 74 -2.00 20.74 -8.72
CA LEU A 74 -1.04 19.74 -9.17
C LEU A 74 -1.54 19.06 -10.44
N SER A 75 -0.80 19.18 -11.54
CA SER A 75 -1.12 18.46 -12.77
C SER A 75 -0.72 16.98 -12.71
N ALA A 76 0.39 16.67 -12.03
CA ALA A 76 0.84 15.30 -11.85
C ALA A 76 1.87 15.19 -10.73
N PHE A 77 2.01 14.00 -10.15
CA PHE A 77 3.13 13.69 -9.27
C PHE A 77 3.49 12.20 -9.33
N GLU A 78 4.73 11.91 -8.96
CA GLU A 78 5.30 10.57 -9.00
C GLU A 78 5.56 10.08 -7.57
N ILE A 79 4.91 8.99 -7.19
CA ILE A 79 5.17 8.28 -5.94
C ILE A 79 6.08 7.10 -6.24
N VAL A 80 7.08 6.92 -5.38
CA VAL A 80 7.93 5.73 -5.38
C VAL A 80 7.71 5.00 -4.07
N VAL A 81 7.57 3.68 -4.16
CA VAL A 81 7.47 2.79 -3.01
C VAL A 81 8.70 1.89 -3.00
N LEU A 82 9.56 2.09 -2.00
CA LEU A 82 10.65 1.18 -1.69
C LEU A 82 10.06 0.01 -0.90
N LYS A 83 10.48 -1.22 -1.23
CA LYS A 83 10.03 -2.45 -0.59
C LYS A 83 11.23 -3.24 -0.08
N TYR A 84 11.09 -3.82 1.09
CA TYR A 84 12.10 -4.63 1.77
C TYR A 84 11.46 -5.90 2.34
N ASP A 85 12.22 -6.99 2.32
CA ASP A 85 11.82 -8.25 2.95
C ASP A 85 11.99 -8.22 4.48
N ALA A 86 11.70 -9.34 5.14
CA ALA A 86 11.81 -9.48 6.59
C ALA A 86 13.25 -9.39 7.13
N PHE A 87 14.25 -9.35 6.25
CA PHE A 87 15.68 -9.25 6.57
C PHE A 87 16.28 -7.90 6.12
N ASP A 88 15.42 -6.92 5.85
CA ASP A 88 15.78 -5.57 5.38
C ASP A 88 16.51 -5.57 4.02
N GLN A 89 16.36 -6.61 3.20
CA GLN A 89 16.91 -6.65 1.84
C GLN A 89 15.96 -5.98 0.85
N ARG A 90 16.53 -5.21 -0.10
CA ARG A 90 15.77 -4.47 -1.10
C ARG A 90 15.10 -5.42 -2.10
N LEU A 91 13.77 -5.36 -2.20
CA LEU A 91 12.96 -6.03 -3.22
C LEU A 91 12.75 -5.12 -4.44
N ILE A 92 12.02 -5.57 -5.48
CA ILE A 92 11.58 -4.67 -6.56
C ILE A 92 10.48 -3.74 -6.01
N GLY A 93 10.67 -2.42 -6.11
CA GLY A 93 9.73 -1.41 -5.66
C GLY A 93 8.58 -1.15 -6.62
N SER A 94 7.76 -0.14 -6.29
CA SER A 94 6.66 0.33 -7.16
C SER A 94 6.87 1.79 -7.57
N ARG A 95 6.34 2.14 -8.74
CA ARG A 95 6.30 3.51 -9.26
C ARG A 95 4.89 3.85 -9.68
N TRP A 96 4.32 4.90 -9.11
CA TRP A 96 2.99 5.38 -9.45
C TRP A 96 3.11 6.77 -10.05
N VAL A 97 2.50 6.97 -11.22
CA VAL A 97 2.35 8.30 -11.82
C VAL A 97 0.89 8.67 -11.67
N ILE A 98 0.63 9.67 -10.83
CA ILE A 98 -0.71 10.21 -10.62
C ILE A 98 -0.86 11.42 -11.52
N THR A 99 -1.87 11.39 -12.38
CA THR A 99 -2.24 12.50 -13.27
C THR A 99 -3.42 13.20 -12.62
N GLY A 100 -3.23 14.33 -11.95
CA GLY A 100 -4.33 15.05 -11.32
C GLY A 100 -4.84 14.40 -10.02
N HIS A 101 -6.11 14.02 -9.98
CA HIS A 101 -6.78 13.49 -8.79
C HIS A 101 -6.36 12.05 -8.44
N ASN A 102 -6.29 11.15 -9.43
CA ASN A 102 -5.88 9.75 -9.28
C ASN A 102 -5.35 9.18 -10.61
N SER A 103 -5.13 7.86 -10.73
CA SER A 103 -4.62 7.26 -11.97
C SER A 103 -5.61 7.27 -13.14
N ALA A 104 -6.89 7.55 -12.90
CA ALA A 104 -7.95 7.56 -13.91
C ALA A 104 -8.60 8.94 -14.13
N ASP A 105 -8.47 9.86 -13.18
CA ASP A 105 -9.01 11.22 -13.25
C ASP A 105 -7.90 12.24 -13.40
N TRP A 106 -7.81 12.81 -14.62
CA TRP A 106 -6.73 13.66 -15.09
C TRP A 106 -6.92 15.14 -14.74
N GLU A 107 -8.01 15.51 -14.07
CA GLU A 107 -8.22 16.89 -13.62
C GLU A 107 -7.16 17.26 -12.57
N PRO A 108 -6.51 18.43 -12.67
CA PRO A 108 -5.50 18.84 -11.70
C PRO A 108 -6.04 18.87 -10.27
N LEU A 109 -5.32 18.27 -9.34
CA LEU A 109 -5.71 18.25 -7.93
C LEU A 109 -5.54 19.66 -7.35
N ALA A 110 -6.65 20.32 -7.01
CA ALA A 110 -6.63 21.70 -6.51
C ALA A 110 -5.98 21.80 -5.11
N PRO A 111 -5.54 22.98 -4.68
CA PRO A 111 -5.04 23.20 -3.33
C PRO A 111 -6.03 22.70 -2.27
N GLU A 112 -5.48 22.12 -1.19
CA GLU A 112 -6.22 21.53 -0.06
C GLU A 112 -7.10 20.32 -0.39
N GLN A 113 -7.22 19.92 -1.65
CA GLN A 113 -7.96 18.71 -2.01
C GLN A 113 -7.15 17.45 -1.70
N ALA A 114 -7.88 16.42 -1.28
CA ALA A 114 -7.36 15.09 -1.01
C ALA A 114 -7.99 14.06 -1.96
N SER A 115 -7.25 13.00 -2.22
CA SER A 115 -7.66 11.87 -3.04
C SER A 115 -6.86 10.63 -2.65
N SER A 116 -7.20 9.48 -3.23
CA SER A 116 -6.57 8.20 -2.93
C SER A 116 -6.63 7.27 -4.14
N ASP A 117 -5.71 6.32 -4.20
CA ASP A 117 -5.69 5.28 -5.24
C ASP A 117 -4.98 4.01 -4.73
N GLY A 118 -5.00 2.98 -5.55
CA GLY A 118 -4.34 1.72 -5.27
C GLY A 118 -3.81 1.01 -6.50
N THR A 119 -2.84 0.13 -6.29
CA THR A 119 -2.32 -0.78 -7.32
C THR A 119 -2.46 -2.22 -6.91
N ILE A 120 -2.66 -3.08 -7.91
CA ILE A 120 -2.79 -4.52 -7.74
C ILE A 120 -1.73 -5.21 -8.61
N GLY A 121 -0.90 -6.04 -7.97
CA GLY A 121 0.03 -6.96 -8.62
C GLY A 121 -0.49 -8.39 -8.58
N TYR A 122 -0.19 -9.19 -9.61
CA TYR A 122 -0.53 -10.62 -9.61
C TYR A 122 0.40 -11.39 -8.69
N GLY A 123 -0.16 -12.34 -7.93
CA GLY A 123 0.59 -13.20 -7.01
C GLY A 123 0.74 -12.60 -5.62
N THR A 124 1.63 -13.17 -4.82
CA THR A 124 1.99 -12.69 -3.49
C THR A 124 3.39 -12.10 -3.48
N GLU A 125 3.63 -11.11 -2.63
CA GLU A 125 4.97 -10.59 -2.35
C GLU A 125 5.34 -10.76 -0.88
N GLU A 126 6.61 -11.05 -0.59
CA GLU A 126 7.16 -11.19 0.77
C GLU A 126 7.65 -9.84 1.34
N VAL A 127 6.82 -8.80 1.20
CA VAL A 127 7.18 -7.45 1.66
C VAL A 127 6.92 -7.35 3.17
N PHE A 128 7.95 -6.97 3.91
CA PHE A 128 7.85 -6.70 5.35
C PHE A 128 7.80 -5.19 5.64
N THR A 129 8.67 -4.41 5.01
CA THR A 129 8.67 -2.94 5.12
C THR A 129 8.46 -2.32 3.75
N ALA A 130 7.54 -1.36 3.65
CA ALA A 130 7.40 -0.53 2.47
C ALA A 130 7.41 0.97 2.85
N ILE A 131 8.12 1.78 2.07
CA ILE A 131 8.28 3.22 2.30
C ILE A 131 7.83 3.97 1.05
N ALA A 132 6.74 4.73 1.15
CA ALA A 132 6.22 5.57 0.08
C ALA A 132 6.68 7.03 0.22
N TYR A 133 7.15 7.63 -0.88
CA TYR A 133 7.50 9.05 -0.93
C TYR A 133 7.21 9.64 -2.31
N VAL A 134 7.04 10.96 -2.37
CA VAL A 134 6.91 11.69 -3.64
C VAL A 134 8.28 12.04 -4.17
N ARG A 135 8.61 11.52 -5.34
CA ARG A 135 9.89 11.78 -6.04
C ARG A 135 9.85 13.07 -6.84
N ALA A 136 8.70 13.38 -7.43
CA ALA A 136 8.51 14.57 -8.24
C ALA A 136 7.05 15.03 -8.24
N ALA A 137 6.84 16.33 -8.39
CA ALA A 137 5.52 16.93 -8.55
C ALA A 137 5.58 18.01 -9.64
N ARG A 138 4.51 18.13 -10.43
CA ARG A 138 4.34 19.15 -11.47
C ARG A 138 3.12 20.00 -11.14
N LEU A 139 3.34 21.30 -11.02
CA LEU A 139 2.29 22.30 -10.83
C LEU A 139 1.64 22.66 -12.18
N ALA A 140 0.45 23.25 -12.13
CA ALA A 140 -0.30 23.70 -13.30
C ALA A 140 0.41 24.77 -14.14
N ASP A 141 1.31 25.55 -13.54
CA ASP A 141 2.16 26.53 -14.24
C ASP A 141 3.36 25.90 -14.99
N GLY A 142 3.51 24.56 -14.92
CA GLY A 142 4.59 23.81 -15.54
C GLY A 142 5.83 23.65 -14.66
N THR A 143 5.89 24.30 -13.49
CA THR A 143 6.97 24.13 -12.52
C THR A 143 7.06 22.67 -12.07
N VAL A 144 8.28 22.15 -12.02
CA VAL A 144 8.55 20.78 -11.57
C VAL A 144 9.42 20.79 -10.32
N TRP A 145 8.89 20.25 -9.24
CA TRP A 145 9.64 19.93 -8.04
C TRP A 145 10.21 18.51 -8.12
N ARG A 146 11.42 18.32 -7.57
CA ARG A 146 12.07 17.01 -7.44
C ARG A 146 12.69 16.85 -6.06
N VAL A 147 12.61 15.64 -5.53
CA VAL A 147 13.27 15.30 -4.27
C VAL A 147 14.79 15.39 -4.44
N SER A 148 15.46 15.95 -3.44
CA SER A 148 16.91 15.89 -3.32
C SER A 148 17.32 14.51 -2.81
N GLU A 149 18.23 13.84 -3.50
CA GLU A 149 18.70 12.50 -3.14
C GLU A 149 19.38 12.51 -1.76
N ALA A 150 20.19 13.53 -1.46
CA ALA A 150 20.83 13.67 -0.15
C ALA A 150 19.81 13.85 0.99
N GLN A 151 18.76 14.66 0.76
CA GLN A 151 17.69 14.84 1.74
C GLN A 151 16.92 13.54 1.95
N LEU A 152 16.57 12.85 0.87
CA LEU A 152 15.83 11.60 0.90
C LEU A 152 16.57 10.54 1.72
N ILE A 153 17.87 10.35 1.47
CA ILE A 153 18.69 9.38 2.23
C ILE A 153 18.74 9.74 3.72
N ASN A 154 18.88 11.02 4.05
CA ASN A 154 18.89 11.46 5.46
C ASN A 154 17.55 11.20 6.15
N ASP A 155 16.43 11.41 5.47
CA ASP A 155 15.12 11.18 6.06
C ASP A 155 14.76 9.69 6.13
N LEU A 156 15.18 8.89 5.15
CA LEU A 156 15.07 7.42 5.16
C LEU A 156 15.75 6.81 6.38
N LYS A 157 16.97 7.27 6.71
CA LYS A 157 17.71 6.82 7.91
C LYS A 157 16.99 7.14 9.22
N LYS A 158 16.16 8.20 9.25
CA LYS A 158 15.38 8.56 10.45
C LYS A 158 14.15 7.67 10.62
N VAL A 159 13.44 7.37 9.52
CA VAL A 159 12.17 6.62 9.59
C VAL A 159 12.36 5.11 9.56
N ALA A 160 13.48 4.62 9.03
CA ALA A 160 13.80 3.20 8.96
C ALA A 160 15.26 2.92 9.38
N PRO A 161 15.64 3.18 10.64
CA PRO A 161 17.04 3.05 11.10
C PRO A 161 17.58 1.61 11.06
N GLY A 162 16.72 0.59 10.95
CA GLY A 162 17.12 -0.81 10.79
C GLY A 162 17.69 -1.13 9.40
N ILE A 163 17.23 -0.42 8.37
CA ILE A 163 17.67 -0.63 6.99
C ILE A 163 19.02 0.08 6.79
N LYS A 164 20.09 -0.70 6.67
CA LYS A 164 21.46 -0.18 6.54
C LYS A 164 21.79 0.29 5.12
N ASP A 165 21.21 -0.38 4.13
CA ASP A 165 21.35 -0.07 2.71
C ASP A 165 19.98 0.02 2.07
N PHE A 166 19.63 1.21 1.58
CA PHE A 166 18.34 1.44 0.92
C PHE A 166 18.34 1.00 -0.55
N GLY A 167 19.50 0.63 -1.11
CA GLY A 167 19.70 0.40 -2.52
C GLY A 167 19.42 1.64 -3.37
N SER A 168 19.04 1.45 -4.63
CA SER A 168 18.57 2.55 -5.47
C SER A 168 17.27 3.14 -4.94
N THR A 169 17.26 4.44 -4.66
CA THR A 169 16.06 5.23 -4.36
C THR A 169 15.46 5.86 -5.61
N LYS A 170 15.67 5.25 -6.77
CA LYS A 170 15.04 5.62 -8.03
C LYS A 170 14.01 4.54 -8.37
N PRO A 171 12.97 4.86 -9.17
CA PRO A 171 12.06 3.84 -9.66
C PRO A 171 12.83 2.70 -10.31
N ASP A 172 12.48 1.48 -9.95
CA ASP A 172 13.04 0.31 -10.60
C ASP A 172 12.66 0.31 -12.10
N PRO A 173 13.55 -0.17 -12.98
CA PRO A 173 13.24 -0.28 -14.39
C PRO A 173 12.04 -1.20 -14.61
N LYS A 174 11.21 -0.89 -15.61
CA LYS A 174 10.12 -1.78 -15.99
C LYS A 174 10.72 -3.14 -16.39
N PRO A 175 10.12 -4.27 -15.97
CA PRO A 175 10.54 -5.58 -16.46
C PRO A 175 10.55 -5.57 -17.99
N GLN A 176 11.67 -5.94 -18.61
CA GLN A 176 11.69 -6.16 -20.04
C GLN A 176 10.70 -7.30 -20.34
N LYS A 177 9.70 -7.04 -21.18
CA LYS A 177 8.91 -8.13 -21.74
C LYS A 177 9.86 -8.95 -22.60
N ASN A 178 10.15 -10.17 -22.19
CA ASN A 178 10.71 -11.15 -23.11
C ASN A 178 9.57 -11.45 -24.10
N GLU A 179 9.68 -10.91 -25.31
CA GLU A 179 8.83 -11.28 -26.45
C GLU A 179 9.20 -12.67 -26.97
#